data_AF-A0A2A5RTQ1-F1
#
_entry.id   AF-A0A2A5RTQ1-F1
#
_cell.length_a   1.000
_cell.length_b   1.000
_cell.length_c   1.000
_cell.angle_alpha   90.00
_cell.angle_beta   90.00
_cell.angle_gamma   90.00
#
_symmetry.space_group_name_H-M   'P 1'
#
loop_
_entity.id
_entity.type
_entity.pdbx_description
1 polymer ?
#
loop_
_entity_poly.entity_id
_entity_poly.type
_entity_poly.pdbx_seq_one_letter_code
_entity_poly.pdbx_strand_id
1 'polypeptide(L)'
;MAKRLFGASFKESTKITHNLFDKKQVWYDSGARGSQKLGARIFNLVPLLCFNVLIYGLGVFSPETADMGTSYIKDIWQGAQYFQWLKMLIIMCIIIWSLLILINIFPKSNYMITRVFEISNLVLMMMLSFLSFMPMLLGMTLGATGWLGFSVICLYGFVFFLNTLQSSVKNIKQELYGELTEEKTSLVAKIWQRLKQFWLAFSVLLVLNILIFRIGMWGSFSIWRFVCLFAGPIYFGILTLFICGPMKLYISTFYFAKYSEQYRVLWRVTDEKWYGKRKAKKLAKKQLKQEKRGK
;
A
#
# COMPACT_ATOMS: atom_id res chain seq x y z
N MET A 1 12.62 -28.96 3.43
CA MET A 1 13.19 -27.61 3.24
C MET A 1 12.03 -26.63 3.14
N ALA A 2 11.89 -25.65 4.03
CA ALA A 2 10.73 -24.74 4.04
C ALA A 2 10.66 -23.95 2.72
N LYS A 3 9.54 -24.09 1.98
CA LYS A 3 9.36 -23.43 0.69
C LYS A 3 9.28 -21.89 0.89
N ARG A 4 10.07 -21.15 0.10
CA ARG A 4 10.16 -19.67 0.17
C ARG A 4 8.94 -19.01 -0.48
N LEU A 5 8.59 -17.79 -0.07
CA LEU A 5 7.43 -17.07 -0.62
C LEU A 5 7.53 -16.82 -2.14
N PHE A 6 8.74 -16.60 -2.67
CA PHE A 6 9.04 -16.36 -4.09
C PHE A 6 9.59 -17.61 -4.82
N GLY A 7 9.49 -18.78 -4.19
CA GLY A 7 10.04 -20.04 -4.67
C GLY A 7 9.03 -20.97 -5.34
N ALA A 8 7.77 -20.57 -5.53
CA ALA A 8 6.73 -21.45 -6.04
C ALA A 8 6.93 -21.79 -7.52
N SER A 9 6.55 -23.02 -7.88
CA SER A 9 6.44 -23.49 -9.26
C SER A 9 5.23 -22.89 -9.99
N PHE A 10 5.16 -23.01 -11.31
CA PHE A 10 4.03 -22.51 -12.10
C PHE A 10 2.68 -23.14 -11.68
N LYS A 11 2.66 -24.44 -11.44
CA LYS A 11 1.44 -25.16 -11.01
C LYS A 11 0.97 -24.71 -9.62
N GLU A 12 1.89 -24.31 -8.76
CA GLU A 12 1.56 -23.75 -7.44
C GLU A 12 1.08 -22.29 -7.58
N SER A 13 1.71 -21.49 -8.44
CA SER A 13 1.31 -20.09 -8.64
C SER A 13 -0.06 -19.93 -9.31
N THR A 14 -0.51 -20.89 -10.11
CA THR A 14 -1.88 -20.88 -10.68
C THR A 14 -2.98 -20.93 -9.61
N LYS A 15 -2.68 -21.33 -8.37
CA LYS A 15 -3.67 -21.32 -7.28
C LYS A 15 -4.01 -19.90 -6.78
N ILE A 16 -3.07 -18.97 -6.89
CA ILE A 16 -3.24 -17.58 -6.42
C ILE A 16 -3.43 -16.58 -7.57
N THR A 17 -3.04 -16.95 -8.80
CA THR A 17 -3.15 -16.10 -9.99
C THR A 17 -4.36 -16.51 -10.83
N HIS A 18 -5.44 -15.73 -10.72
CA HIS A 18 -6.64 -15.90 -11.54
C HIS A 18 -6.42 -15.41 -12.97
N ASN A 19 -7.32 -15.83 -13.88
CA ASN A 19 -7.25 -15.43 -15.28
C ASN A 19 -7.56 -13.94 -15.43
N LEU A 20 -6.51 -13.14 -15.68
CA LEU A 20 -6.58 -11.68 -15.80
C LEU A 20 -7.34 -11.21 -17.06
N PHE A 21 -7.67 -12.11 -17.99
CA PHE A 21 -8.39 -11.82 -19.24
C PHE A 21 -9.87 -12.23 -19.20
N ASP A 22 -10.33 -12.86 -18.12
CA ASP A 22 -11.73 -13.26 -17.99
C ASP A 22 -12.59 -12.09 -17.47
N LYS A 23 -13.49 -11.57 -18.32
CA LYS A 23 -14.32 -10.39 -18.04
C LYS A 23 -15.21 -10.53 -16.80
N LYS A 24 -15.53 -11.75 -16.34
CA LYS A 24 -16.42 -11.99 -15.19
C LYS A 24 -15.77 -11.69 -13.82
N GLN A 25 -14.43 -11.63 -13.74
CA GLN A 25 -13.71 -11.43 -12.48
C GLN A 25 -13.01 -10.06 -12.37
N VAL A 26 -13.20 -9.20 -13.38
CA VAL A 26 -12.39 -7.99 -13.62
C VAL A 26 -13.00 -6.72 -13.00
N TRP A 27 -13.65 -6.84 -11.84
CA TRP A 27 -14.04 -5.64 -11.09
C TRP A 27 -12.83 -4.98 -10.40
N TYR A 28 -11.82 -5.77 -10.01
CA TYR A 28 -10.59 -5.28 -9.37
C TYR A 28 -9.45 -4.93 -10.35
N ASP A 29 -9.48 -5.45 -11.58
CA ASP A 29 -8.37 -5.33 -12.54
C ASP A 29 -8.61 -4.35 -13.71
N SER A 30 -9.80 -3.74 -13.81
CA SER A 30 -10.08 -2.75 -14.86
C SER A 30 -11.08 -1.67 -14.45
N GLY A 31 -11.03 -1.22 -13.19
CA GLY A 31 -11.83 -0.08 -12.74
C GLY A 31 -11.35 1.23 -13.39
N ALA A 32 -12.08 1.68 -14.42
CA ALA A 32 -11.94 2.97 -15.13
C ALA A 32 -10.62 3.24 -15.90
N ARG A 33 -9.45 2.79 -15.43
CA ARG A 33 -8.12 3.12 -15.99
C ARG A 33 -7.75 2.39 -17.31
N GLY A 34 -8.50 1.34 -17.65
CA GLY A 34 -8.29 0.54 -18.87
C GLY A 34 -8.97 1.08 -20.13
N SER A 35 -9.71 2.20 -20.05
CA SER A 35 -10.40 2.75 -21.22
C SER A 35 -9.41 3.17 -22.31
N GLN A 36 -9.65 2.74 -23.55
CA GLN A 36 -8.82 3.15 -24.69
C GLN A 36 -9.17 4.54 -25.23
N LYS A 37 -10.30 5.12 -24.80
CA LYS A 37 -10.74 6.44 -25.24
C LYS A 37 -9.98 7.54 -24.48
N LEU A 38 -9.43 8.50 -25.21
CA LEU A 38 -8.62 9.60 -24.67
C LEU A 38 -9.42 10.48 -23.68
N GLY A 39 -10.68 10.78 -23.98
CA GLY A 39 -11.55 11.55 -23.06
C GLY A 39 -11.80 10.86 -21.71
N ALA A 40 -12.01 9.54 -21.70
CA ALA A 40 -12.16 8.78 -20.46
C ALA A 40 -10.86 8.76 -19.64
N ARG A 41 -9.70 8.73 -20.32
CA ARG A 41 -8.40 8.81 -19.65
C ARG A 41 -8.16 10.15 -18.99
N ILE A 42 -8.50 11.24 -19.67
CA ILE A 42 -8.43 12.60 -19.11
C ILE A 42 -9.37 12.73 -17.91
N PHE A 43 -10.61 12.25 -18.03
CA PHE A 43 -11.57 12.28 -16.92
C PHE A 43 -11.05 11.54 -15.69
N ASN A 44 -10.39 10.39 -15.88
CA ASN A 44 -9.75 9.64 -14.78
C ASN A 44 -8.55 10.34 -14.13
N LEU A 45 -7.97 11.38 -14.74
CA LEU A 45 -6.90 12.17 -14.12
C LEU A 45 -7.45 13.08 -13.03
N VAL A 46 -8.67 13.58 -13.18
CA VAL A 46 -9.25 14.56 -12.24
C VAL A 46 -9.24 14.04 -10.80
N PRO A 47 -9.76 12.83 -10.50
CA PRO A 47 -9.69 12.28 -9.14
C PRO A 47 -8.25 12.09 -8.64
N LEU A 48 -7.30 11.75 -9.52
CA LEU A 48 -5.90 11.54 -9.17
C LEU A 48 -5.20 12.86 -8.81
N LEU A 49 -5.52 13.94 -9.53
CA LEU A 49 -5.02 15.27 -9.22
C LEU A 49 -5.65 15.82 -7.93
N CYS A 50 -6.95 15.62 -7.72
CA CYS A 50 -7.59 15.95 -6.45
C CYS A 50 -6.94 15.20 -5.28
N PHE A 51 -6.57 13.93 -5.49
CA PHE A 51 -5.86 13.14 -4.48
C PHE A 51 -4.49 13.73 -4.14
N ASN A 52 -3.74 14.26 -5.13
CA ASN A 52 -2.49 14.97 -4.87
C ASN A 52 -2.68 16.23 -4.01
N VAL A 53 -3.74 17.00 -4.26
CA VAL A 53 -4.07 18.17 -3.43
C VAL A 53 -4.35 17.75 -1.98
N LEU A 54 -5.10 16.66 -1.78
CA LEU A 54 -5.35 16.12 -0.45
C LEU A 54 -4.06 15.65 0.23
N ILE A 55 -3.22 14.89 -0.46
CA ILE A 55 -1.90 14.41 0.03
C ILE A 55 -1.02 15.58 0.45
N TYR A 56 -0.98 16.66 -0.35
CA TYR A 56 -0.25 17.88 -0.02
C TYR A 56 -0.83 18.57 1.22
N GLY A 57 -2.16 18.71 1.27
CA GLY A 57 -2.88 19.31 2.39
C GLY A 57 -2.57 18.62 3.71
N LEU A 58 -2.64 17.29 3.74
CA LEU A 58 -2.44 16.48 4.94
C LEU A 58 -0.97 16.35 5.34
N GLY A 59 -0.08 16.19 4.35
CA GLY A 59 1.32 15.88 4.59
C GLY A 59 2.26 17.08 4.71
N VAL A 60 1.91 18.22 4.10
CA VAL A 60 2.78 19.41 4.03
C VAL A 60 2.10 20.62 4.66
N PHE A 61 0.93 21.00 4.15
CA PHE A 61 0.26 22.22 4.60
C PHE A 61 -0.17 22.14 6.07
N SER A 62 -0.72 21.00 6.49
CA SER A 62 -1.16 20.81 7.87
C SER A 62 -0.01 20.94 8.89
N PRO A 63 1.15 20.28 8.72
CA PRO A 63 2.31 20.48 9.60
C PRO A 63 2.87 21.90 9.60
N GLU A 64 2.84 22.62 8.48
CA GLU A 64 3.33 24.01 8.40
C GLU A 64 2.41 25.00 9.12
N THR A 65 1.11 24.78 9.01
CA THR A 65 0.09 25.68 9.56
C THR A 65 -0.31 25.35 11.00
N ALA A 66 0.28 24.30 11.58
CA ALA A 66 -0.01 23.84 12.94
C ALA A 66 0.10 24.91 14.02
N ASP A 67 0.99 25.90 13.86
CA ASP A 67 1.19 26.98 14.83
C ASP A 67 0.25 28.18 14.66
N MET A 68 -0.49 28.26 13.55
CA MET A 68 -1.35 29.40 13.23
C MET A 68 -2.73 29.34 13.91
N GLY A 69 -3.04 28.29 14.67
CA GLY A 69 -4.30 28.16 15.42
C GLY A 69 -4.32 28.97 16.72
N THR A 70 -5.51 29.42 17.13
CA THR A 70 -5.73 30.25 18.35
C THR A 70 -6.52 29.52 19.45
N SER A 71 -6.26 28.23 19.70
CA SER A 71 -7.01 27.45 20.70
C SER A 71 -6.25 26.22 21.22
N TYR A 72 -6.84 25.47 22.17
CA TYR A 72 -6.39 24.17 22.67
C TYR A 72 -6.10 23.13 21.57
N ILE A 73 -6.61 23.36 20.36
CA ILE A 73 -6.35 22.55 19.17
C ILE A 73 -4.89 22.73 18.74
N LYS A 74 -4.33 23.95 18.86
CA LYS A 74 -2.93 24.27 18.55
C LYS A 74 -1.95 23.31 19.22
N ASP A 75 -2.11 23.08 20.52
CA ASP A 75 -1.21 22.21 21.30
C ASP A 75 -1.20 20.76 20.79
N ILE A 76 -2.31 20.29 20.23
CA ILE A 76 -2.42 18.96 19.62
C ILE A 76 -1.75 18.95 18.24
N TRP A 77 -1.92 20.00 17.44
CA TRP A 77 -1.31 20.10 16.12
C TRP A 77 0.19 20.37 16.15
N GLN A 78 0.73 20.93 17.23
CA GLN A 78 2.19 21.08 17.40
C GLN A 78 2.94 19.75 17.23
N GLY A 79 2.32 18.63 17.59
CA GLY A 79 2.89 17.31 17.33
C GLY A 79 3.13 17.02 15.84
N ALA A 80 2.35 17.60 14.92
CA ALA A 80 2.54 17.46 13.48
C ALA A 80 3.82 18.15 12.98
N GLN A 81 4.29 19.19 13.67
CA GLN A 81 5.50 19.93 13.29
C GLN A 81 6.76 19.07 13.36
N TYR A 82 6.79 18.10 14.27
CA TYR A 82 7.89 17.13 14.38
C TYR A 82 8.08 16.28 13.11
N PHE A 83 7.10 16.28 12.21
CA PHE A 83 7.15 15.56 10.95
C PHE A 83 7.41 16.47 9.74
N GLN A 84 7.68 17.76 9.93
CA GLN A 84 7.98 18.70 8.83
C GLN A 84 9.18 18.29 7.97
N TRP A 85 10.13 17.52 8.52
CA TRP A 85 11.26 16.97 7.76
C TRP A 85 10.83 16.06 6.60
N LEU A 86 9.62 15.50 6.63
CA LEU A 86 9.05 14.73 5.52
C LEU A 86 8.60 15.58 4.33
N LYS A 87 8.44 16.90 4.50
CA LYS A 87 7.92 17.81 3.47
C LYS A 87 8.59 17.62 2.12
N MET A 88 9.92 17.71 2.08
CA MET A 88 10.67 17.64 0.82
C MET A 88 10.46 16.29 0.12
N LEU A 89 10.41 15.21 0.91
CA LEU A 89 10.19 13.87 0.41
C LEU A 89 8.76 13.71 -0.16
N ILE A 90 7.75 14.24 0.53
CA ILE A 90 6.34 14.24 0.08
C ILE A 90 6.20 15.01 -1.23
N ILE A 91 6.74 16.24 -1.31
CA ILE A 91 6.69 17.07 -2.53
C ILE A 91 7.38 16.35 -3.70
N MET A 92 8.56 15.79 -3.48
CA MET A 92 9.28 15.02 -4.50
C MET A 92 8.43 13.84 -5.01
N CYS A 93 7.79 13.10 -4.11
CA CYS A 93 6.92 11.98 -4.48
C CYS A 93 5.67 12.44 -5.25
N ILE A 94 5.07 13.58 -4.88
CA ILE A 94 3.93 14.19 -5.59
C ILE A 94 4.33 14.53 -7.03
N ILE A 95 5.51 15.13 -7.22
CA ILE A 95 6.02 15.48 -8.57
C ILE A 95 6.23 14.21 -9.41
N ILE A 96 6.92 13.20 -8.87
CA ILE A 96 7.17 11.93 -9.57
C ILE A 96 5.85 11.27 -9.96
N TRP A 97 4.89 11.19 -9.04
CA TRP A 97 3.61 10.55 -9.30
C TRP A 97 2.76 11.35 -10.29
N SER A 98 2.80 12.69 -10.24
CA SER A 98 2.14 13.56 -11.22
C SER A 98 2.70 13.35 -12.63
N LEU A 99 4.02 13.26 -12.78
CA LEU A 99 4.66 12.94 -14.07
C LEU A 99 4.20 11.59 -14.61
N LEU A 100 4.11 10.57 -13.75
CA LEU A 100 3.59 9.27 -14.13
C LEU A 100 2.12 9.35 -14.56
N ILE A 101 1.27 10.03 -13.80
CA ILE A 101 -0.14 10.23 -14.14
C ILE A 101 -0.29 10.88 -15.53
N LEU A 102 0.55 11.87 -15.86
CA LEU A 102 0.58 12.50 -17.19
C LEU A 102 0.99 11.52 -18.30
N ILE A 103 2.02 10.69 -18.06
CA ILE A 103 2.42 9.63 -19.01
C ILE A 103 1.27 8.62 -19.25
N ASN A 104 0.34 8.46 -18.29
CA ASN A 104 -0.79 7.55 -18.44
C ASN A 104 -1.82 7.98 -19.51
N ILE A 105 -1.80 9.25 -19.92
CA ILE A 105 -2.69 9.76 -20.97
C ILE A 105 -2.47 8.96 -22.27
N PHE A 106 -1.21 8.65 -22.59
CA PHE A 106 -0.86 8.00 -23.84
C PHE A 106 -1.29 6.51 -23.90
N PRO A 107 -1.94 6.07 -24.99
CA PRO A 107 -2.33 4.67 -25.16
C PRO A 107 -1.11 3.76 -25.19
N LYS A 108 -1.12 2.74 -24.34
CA LYS A 108 -0.05 1.74 -24.27
C LYS A 108 -0.40 0.57 -25.18
N SER A 109 0.55 0.21 -26.04
CA SER A 109 0.34 -0.81 -27.08
C SER A 109 0.34 -2.25 -26.56
N ASN A 110 0.79 -2.50 -25.33
CA ASN A 110 0.99 -3.83 -24.79
C ASN A 110 0.35 -3.94 -23.40
N TYR A 111 -0.43 -5.00 -23.18
CA TYR A 111 -1.05 -5.35 -21.91
C TYR A 111 -0.04 -5.41 -20.74
N MET A 112 1.12 -6.02 -20.93
CA MET A 112 2.15 -6.14 -19.89
C MET A 112 2.66 -4.78 -19.43
N ILE A 113 2.84 -3.84 -20.37
CA ILE A 113 3.32 -2.48 -20.07
C ILE A 113 2.23 -1.71 -19.31
N THR A 114 0.97 -1.87 -19.70
CA THR A 114 -0.16 -1.30 -18.97
C THR A 114 -0.20 -1.83 -17.52
N ARG A 115 -0.06 -3.15 -17.34
CA ARG A 115 -0.12 -3.80 -16.04
C ARG A 115 1.00 -3.36 -15.09
N VAL A 116 2.24 -3.36 -15.56
CA VAL A 116 3.40 -2.89 -14.77
C VAL A 116 3.16 -1.45 -14.32
N PHE A 117 2.70 -0.60 -15.24
CA PHE A 117 2.45 0.80 -14.93
C PHE A 117 1.32 1.00 -13.92
N GLU A 118 0.22 0.25 -14.01
CA GLU A 118 -0.88 0.31 -13.05
C GLU A 118 -0.42 -0.08 -11.63
N ILE A 119 0.41 -1.11 -11.53
CA ILE A 119 0.97 -1.57 -10.25
C ILE A 119 1.96 -0.56 -9.69
N SER A 120 2.85 -0.01 -10.53
CA SER A 120 3.75 1.07 -10.10
C SER A 120 2.97 2.29 -9.59
N ASN A 121 1.88 2.68 -10.27
CA ASN A 121 1.01 3.76 -9.79
C ASN A 121 0.32 3.44 -8.47
N LEU A 122 -0.15 2.20 -8.29
CA LEU A 122 -0.77 1.76 -7.04
C LEU A 122 0.23 1.83 -5.89
N VAL A 123 1.45 1.33 -6.09
CA VAL A 123 2.53 1.35 -5.09
C VAL A 123 2.89 2.78 -4.71
N LEU A 124 3.05 3.67 -5.68
CA LEU A 124 3.36 5.08 -5.41
C LEU A 124 2.22 5.81 -4.70
N MET A 125 0.97 5.56 -5.10
CA MET A 125 -0.20 6.10 -4.40
C MET A 125 -0.22 5.67 -2.93
N MET A 126 0.07 4.39 -2.65
CA MET A 126 0.12 3.88 -1.28
C MET A 126 1.26 4.50 -0.47
N MET A 127 2.45 4.60 -1.07
CA MET A 127 3.61 5.22 -0.44
C MET A 127 3.34 6.70 -0.10
N LEU A 128 2.77 7.46 -1.05
CA LEU A 128 2.36 8.85 -0.83
C LEU A 128 1.31 8.98 0.27
N SER A 129 0.29 8.12 0.26
CA SER A 129 -0.74 8.11 1.30
C SER A 129 -0.12 7.89 2.68
N PHE A 130 0.78 6.90 2.79
CA PHE A 130 1.49 6.60 4.03
C PHE A 130 2.29 7.79 4.56
N LEU A 131 3.08 8.41 3.70
CA LEU A 131 3.94 9.53 4.06
C LEU A 131 3.12 10.77 4.43
N SER A 132 2.02 11.04 3.73
CA SER A 132 1.18 12.23 4.00
C SER A 132 0.24 12.07 5.18
N PHE A 133 -0.27 10.88 5.47
CA PHE A 133 -1.08 10.66 6.67
C PHE A 133 -0.25 10.65 7.94
N MET A 134 1.06 10.39 7.84
CA MET A 134 1.96 10.29 9.00
C MET A 134 2.02 11.58 9.82
N PRO A 135 2.37 12.76 9.25
CA PRO A 135 2.39 14.02 10.00
C PRO A 135 1.07 14.34 10.70
N MET A 136 -0.06 14.11 10.02
CA MET A 136 -1.37 14.39 10.60
C MET A 136 -1.70 13.43 11.74
N LEU A 137 -1.73 12.12 11.48
CA LEU A 137 -2.26 11.15 12.44
C LEU A 137 -1.28 10.87 13.60
N LEU A 138 0.01 10.68 13.28
CA LEU A 138 1.03 10.49 14.31
C LEU A 138 1.33 11.80 15.04
N GLY A 139 1.31 12.94 14.34
CA GLY A 139 1.47 14.26 14.96
C GLY A 139 0.35 14.59 15.95
N MET A 140 -0.92 14.38 15.57
CA MET A 140 -2.04 14.54 16.50
C MET A 140 -1.91 13.62 17.72
N THR A 141 -1.47 12.38 17.51
CA THR A 141 -1.26 11.43 18.62
C THR A 141 -0.16 11.91 19.57
N LEU A 142 0.94 12.43 19.01
CA LEU A 142 2.04 12.99 19.77
C LEU A 142 1.60 14.21 20.59
N GLY A 143 0.88 15.16 19.99
CA GLY A 143 0.37 16.32 20.71
C GLY A 143 -0.70 15.98 21.75
N ALA A 144 -1.53 14.96 21.50
CA ALA A 144 -2.58 14.53 22.41
C ALA A 144 -2.06 13.77 23.63
N THR A 145 -1.09 12.88 23.44
CA THR A 145 -0.65 11.91 24.45
C THR A 145 0.74 12.19 25.03
N GLY A 146 1.49 13.10 24.40
CA GLY A 146 2.89 13.35 24.71
C GLY A 146 3.82 12.22 24.26
N TRP A 147 5.12 12.41 24.47
CA TRP A 147 6.16 11.47 24.03
C TRP A 147 6.02 10.05 24.59
N LEU A 148 5.64 9.92 25.86
CA LEU A 148 5.45 8.61 26.49
C LEU A 148 4.29 7.85 25.85
N GLY A 149 3.12 8.49 25.75
CA GLY A 149 1.95 7.84 25.18
C GLY A 149 2.12 7.52 23.69
N PHE A 150 2.74 8.44 22.96
CA PHE A 150 3.11 8.25 21.57
C PHE A 150 4.01 7.02 21.37
N SER A 151 5.05 6.87 22.20
CA SER A 151 5.98 5.74 22.11
C SER A 151 5.28 4.40 22.34
N VAL A 152 4.37 4.32 23.31
CA VAL A 152 3.57 3.12 23.60
C VAL A 152 2.68 2.76 22.40
N ILE A 153 1.99 3.76 21.83
CA ILE A 153 1.11 3.57 20.66
C ILE A 153 1.91 3.13 19.44
N CYS A 154 3.07 3.74 19.18
CA CYS A 154 3.96 3.36 18.09
C CYS A 154 4.49 1.94 18.25
N LEU A 155 4.90 1.54 19.46
CA LEU A 155 5.36 0.18 19.73
C LEU A 155 4.24 -0.82 19.45
N TYR A 156 3.04 -0.59 19.98
CA TYR A 156 1.92 -1.50 19.76
C TYR A 156 1.51 -1.58 18.29
N GLY A 157 1.41 -0.42 17.63
CA GLY A 157 1.08 -0.32 16.22
C GLY A 157 2.10 -1.02 15.31
N PHE A 158 3.39 -0.89 15.63
CA PHE A 158 4.45 -1.57 14.88
C PHE A 158 4.41 -3.09 15.08
N VAL A 159 4.22 -3.57 16.30
CA VAL A 159 4.07 -5.02 16.55
C VAL A 159 2.81 -5.57 15.89
N PHE A 160 1.69 -4.84 15.94
CA PHE A 160 0.46 -5.19 15.22
C PHE A 160 0.70 -5.34 13.71
N PHE A 161 1.38 -4.35 13.11
CA PHE A 161 1.73 -4.37 11.69
C PHE A 161 2.59 -5.60 11.34
N LEU A 162 3.68 -5.85 12.08
CA LEU A 162 4.56 -6.99 11.82
C LEU A 162 3.85 -8.34 12.00
N ASN A 163 3.02 -8.47 13.03
CA ASN A 163 2.24 -9.68 13.27
C ASN A 163 1.26 -9.95 12.11
N THR A 164 0.59 -8.90 11.64
CA THR A 164 -0.35 -9.01 10.53
C THR A 164 0.37 -9.34 9.22
N LEU A 165 1.52 -8.70 8.95
CA LEU A 165 2.35 -9.00 7.78
C LEU A 165 2.79 -10.47 7.78
N GLN A 166 3.26 -10.99 8.92
CA GLN A 166 3.63 -12.40 9.04
C GLN A 166 2.43 -13.33 8.80
N SER A 167 1.27 -13.00 9.36
CA SER A 167 0.03 -13.76 9.12
C SER A 167 -0.35 -13.76 7.64
N SER A 168 -0.27 -12.61 6.96
CA SER A 168 -0.55 -12.51 5.52
C SER A 168 0.43 -13.34 4.71
N VAL A 169 1.72 -13.35 5.05
CA VAL A 169 2.73 -14.17 4.37
C VAL A 169 2.40 -15.65 4.54
N LYS A 170 2.06 -16.07 5.77
CA LYS A 170 1.70 -17.45 6.08
C LYS A 170 0.45 -17.89 5.30
N ASN A 171 -0.59 -17.07 5.27
CA ASN A 171 -1.82 -17.37 4.54
C ASN A 171 -1.55 -17.56 3.04
N ILE A 172 -0.71 -16.71 2.43
CA ILE A 172 -0.36 -16.84 1.01
C ILE A 172 0.49 -18.09 0.74
N LYS A 173 1.43 -18.43 1.64
CA LYS A 173 2.19 -19.69 1.53
C LYS A 173 1.27 -20.90 1.62
N GLN A 174 0.29 -20.88 2.52
CA GLN A 174 -0.68 -21.96 2.67
C GLN A 174 -1.52 -22.13 1.40
N GLU A 175 -1.97 -21.05 0.76
CA GLU A 175 -2.68 -21.12 -0.52
C GLU A 175 -1.79 -21.66 -1.67
N LEU A 176 -0.53 -21.23 -1.73
CA LEU A 176 0.43 -21.68 -2.75
C LEU A 176 0.74 -23.18 -2.61
N TYR A 177 1.10 -23.62 -1.40
CA TYR A 177 1.67 -24.94 -1.16
C TYR A 177 0.68 -25.98 -0.66
N GLY A 178 -0.46 -25.58 -0.10
CA GLY A 178 -1.50 -26.48 0.42
C GLY A 178 -1.16 -27.15 1.76
N GLU A 179 0.09 -27.11 2.21
CA GLU A 179 0.52 -27.65 3.50
C GLU A 179 0.48 -26.57 4.58
N LEU A 180 -0.03 -26.93 5.76
CA LEU A 180 0.19 -26.18 7.00
C LEU A 180 1.70 -26.16 7.22
N THR A 181 2.35 -25.11 6.76
CA THR A 181 3.77 -24.94 7.02
C THR A 181 3.86 -24.79 8.53
N GLU A 182 4.35 -25.81 9.23
CA GLU A 182 4.68 -25.76 10.66
C GLU A 182 5.84 -24.79 10.85
N GLU A 183 5.58 -23.51 10.64
CA GLU A 183 6.52 -22.45 10.93
C GLU A 183 6.52 -22.25 12.45
N LYS A 184 7.70 -22.41 13.04
CA LYS A 184 7.99 -22.08 14.43
C LYS A 184 7.34 -20.75 14.79
N THR A 185 6.62 -20.72 15.92
CA THR A 185 5.96 -19.50 16.42
C THR A 185 6.96 -18.35 16.45
N SER A 186 6.68 -17.31 15.68
CA SER A 186 7.56 -16.15 15.57
C SER A 186 7.66 -15.42 16.91
N LEU A 187 8.81 -14.80 17.17
CA LEU A 187 8.99 -13.95 18.34
C LEU A 187 7.93 -12.83 18.38
N VAL A 188 7.59 -12.28 17.21
CA VAL A 188 6.55 -11.25 17.05
C VAL A 188 5.18 -11.77 17.51
N ALA A 189 4.79 -13.01 17.15
CA ALA A 189 3.53 -13.59 17.60
C ALA A 189 3.47 -13.77 19.12
N LYS A 190 4.59 -14.16 19.75
CA LYS A 190 4.69 -14.26 21.22
C LYS A 190 4.59 -12.88 21.89
N ILE A 191 5.28 -11.88 21.35
CA ILE A 191 5.22 -10.49 21.85
C ILE A 191 3.79 -9.96 21.70
N TRP A 192 3.14 -10.20 20.57
CA TRP A 192 1.76 -9.79 20.33
C TRP A 192 0.76 -10.38 21.33
N GLN A 193 0.90 -11.67 21.68
CA GLN A 193 0.07 -12.30 22.70
C GLN A 193 0.25 -11.64 24.08
N ARG A 194 1.49 -11.34 24.49
CA ARG A 194 1.75 -10.62 25.73
C ARG A 194 1.20 -9.20 25.70
N LEU A 195 1.43 -8.46 24.60
CA LEU A 195 0.91 -7.11 24.42
C LEU A 195 -0.63 -7.07 24.50
N LYS A 196 -1.32 -8.04 23.92
CA LYS A 196 -2.78 -8.18 24.04
C LYS A 196 -3.24 -8.34 25.49
N GLN A 197 -2.51 -9.13 26.29
CA GLN A 197 -2.83 -9.35 27.70
C GLN A 197 -2.72 -8.04 28.52
N PHE A 198 -1.75 -7.19 28.20
CA PHE A 198 -1.52 -5.93 28.91
C PHE A 198 -2.18 -4.69 28.27
N TRP A 199 -2.88 -4.84 27.15
CA TRP A 199 -3.48 -3.71 26.43
C TRP A 199 -4.40 -2.87 27.31
N LEU A 200 -5.22 -3.51 28.16
CA LEU A 200 -6.14 -2.79 29.04
C LEU A 200 -5.39 -1.97 30.10
N ALA A 201 -4.34 -2.53 30.69
CA ALA A 201 -3.49 -1.82 31.65
C ALA A 201 -2.80 -0.60 31.00
N PHE A 202 -2.25 -0.77 29.79
CA PHE A 202 -1.66 0.34 29.03
C PHE A 202 -2.70 1.40 28.65
N SER A 203 -3.90 1.01 28.26
CA SER A 203 -4.98 1.95 27.92
C SER A 203 -5.38 2.80 29.13
N VAL A 204 -5.50 2.17 30.32
CA VAL A 204 -5.78 2.89 31.57
C VAL A 204 -4.64 3.84 31.91
N LEU A 205 -3.38 3.41 31.79
CA LEU A 205 -2.21 4.26 32.02
C LEU A 205 -2.17 5.48 31.08
N LEU A 206 -2.52 5.30 29.80
CA LEU A 206 -2.60 6.41 28.83
C LEU A 206 -3.68 7.42 29.22
N VAL A 207 -4.87 6.94 29.62
CA VAL A 207 -5.96 7.80 30.09
C VAL A 207 -5.57 8.55 31.37
N LEU A 208 -4.93 7.87 32.33
CA LEU A 208 -4.41 8.50 33.54
C LEU A 208 -3.31 9.53 33.24
N ASN A 209 -2.46 9.26 32.24
CA ASN A 209 -1.46 10.23 31.80
C ASN A 209 -2.11 11.49 31.20
N ILE A 210 -3.19 11.35 30.43
CA ILE A 210 -3.94 12.49 29.87
C ILE A 210 -4.62 13.32 30.97
N LEU A 211 -5.19 12.65 31.98
CA LEU A 211 -5.99 13.29 33.04
C LEU A 211 -5.15 13.88 34.19
N ILE A 212 -4.20 13.12 34.72
CA ILE A 212 -3.56 13.38 36.02
C ILE A 212 -2.07 13.69 35.85
N PHE A 213 -1.29 12.76 35.31
CA PHE A 213 0.17 12.85 35.35
C PHE A 213 0.76 13.85 34.34
N ARG A 214 0.14 13.96 33.17
CA ARG A 214 0.49 14.90 32.10
C ARG A 214 1.97 14.88 31.70
N ILE A 215 2.62 13.73 31.79
CA ILE A 215 4.05 13.62 31.56
C ILE A 215 4.32 13.73 30.05
N GLY A 216 5.15 14.71 29.69
CA GLY A 216 5.57 14.94 28.30
C GLY A 216 4.49 15.50 27.39
N MET A 217 3.40 16.06 27.94
CA MET A 217 2.33 16.72 27.18
C MET A 217 2.49 18.25 27.18
N TRP A 218 2.15 18.90 26.08
CA TRP A 218 2.07 20.37 26.00
C TRP A 218 0.67 20.87 26.34
N GLY A 219 0.50 22.15 26.69
CA GLY A 219 -0.81 22.81 26.73
C GLY A 219 -1.64 22.57 27.99
N SER A 220 -2.96 22.81 27.91
CA SER A 220 -3.95 22.51 28.95
C SER A 220 -4.83 21.29 28.60
N PHE A 221 -5.61 20.78 29.56
CA PHE A 221 -6.51 19.65 29.32
C PHE A 221 -7.61 20.01 28.30
N SER A 222 -7.91 19.08 27.40
CA SER A 222 -9.00 19.21 26.42
C SER A 222 -9.56 17.83 26.08
N ILE A 223 -10.88 17.76 25.94
CA ILE A 223 -11.61 16.53 25.57
C ILE A 223 -11.14 16.00 24.21
N TRP A 224 -10.71 16.88 23.31
CA TRP A 224 -10.22 16.52 21.97
C TRP A 224 -8.98 15.62 22.00
N ARG A 225 -8.21 15.62 23.10
CA ARG A 225 -7.06 14.71 23.26
C ARG A 225 -7.49 13.24 23.26
N PHE A 226 -8.66 12.91 23.80
CA PHE A 226 -9.19 11.55 23.76
C PHE A 226 -9.58 11.11 22.36
N VAL A 227 -10.09 12.02 21.53
CA VAL A 227 -10.39 11.72 20.13
C VAL A 227 -9.10 11.49 19.36
N CYS A 228 -8.11 12.36 19.56
CA CYS A 228 -6.81 12.28 18.89
C CYS A 228 -5.93 11.10 19.36
N LEU A 229 -6.21 10.50 20.52
CA LEU A 229 -5.58 9.25 20.97
C LEU A 229 -5.75 8.12 19.94
N PHE A 230 -6.91 8.07 19.26
CA PHE A 230 -7.20 7.03 18.28
C PHE A 230 -6.54 7.28 16.92
N ALA A 231 -5.97 8.47 16.66
CA ALA A 231 -5.36 8.80 15.38
C ALA A 231 -4.16 7.88 15.06
N GLY A 232 -3.33 7.56 16.06
CA GLY A 232 -2.17 6.68 15.91
C GLY A 232 -2.56 5.24 15.57
N PRO A 233 -3.45 4.58 16.33
CA PRO A 233 -4.00 3.28 15.96
C PRO A 233 -4.64 3.27 14.57
N ILE A 234 -5.38 4.33 14.20
CA ILE A 234 -5.96 4.47 12.85
C ILE A 234 -4.86 4.49 11.79
N TYR A 235 -3.77 5.23 12.00
CA TYR A 235 -2.64 5.26 11.08
C TYR A 235 -2.04 3.87 10.86
N PHE A 236 -1.77 3.11 11.93
CA PHE A 236 -1.25 1.75 11.81
C PHE A 236 -2.25 0.78 11.18
N GLY A 237 -3.56 0.97 11.42
CA GLY A 237 -4.62 0.22 10.76
C GLY A 237 -4.63 0.47 9.25
N ILE A 238 -4.63 1.74 8.84
CA ILE A 238 -4.56 2.16 7.44
C ILE A 238 -3.29 1.62 6.77
N LEU A 239 -2.13 1.78 7.41
CA LEU A 239 -0.84 1.25 6.94
C LEU A 239 -0.92 -0.27 6.69
N THR A 240 -1.46 -0.99 7.66
CA THR A 240 -1.57 -2.45 7.59
C THR A 240 -2.51 -2.87 6.45
N LEU A 241 -3.65 -2.19 6.27
CA LEU A 241 -4.57 -2.44 5.17
C LEU A 241 -3.93 -2.18 3.80
N PHE A 242 -3.21 -1.07 3.65
CA PHE A 242 -2.56 -0.71 2.38
C PHE A 242 -1.40 -1.63 2.02
N ILE A 243 -0.66 -2.19 2.98
CA ILE A 243 0.44 -3.11 2.70
C ILE A 243 -0.05 -4.55 2.58
N CYS A 244 -0.79 -5.03 3.59
CA CYS A 244 -1.17 -6.44 3.69
C CYS A 244 -2.37 -6.81 2.80
N GLY A 245 -3.31 -5.88 2.60
CA GLY A 245 -4.49 -6.08 1.75
C GLY A 245 -4.13 -6.46 0.31
N PRO A 246 -3.38 -5.63 -0.43
CA PRO A 246 -2.97 -5.92 -1.81
C PRO A 246 -1.77 -6.89 -1.90
N MET A 247 -1.27 -7.43 -0.79
CA MET A 247 -0.05 -8.26 -0.82
C MET A 247 -0.17 -9.48 -1.74
N LYS A 248 -1.35 -10.12 -1.76
CA LYS A 248 -1.65 -11.23 -2.67
C LYS A 248 -1.60 -10.80 -4.14
N LEU A 249 -2.09 -9.60 -4.45
CA LEU A 249 -2.02 -9.02 -5.80
C LEU A 249 -0.57 -8.83 -6.24
N TYR A 250 0.29 -8.31 -5.36
CA TYR A 250 1.71 -8.13 -5.66
C TYR A 250 2.43 -9.45 -5.93
N ILE A 251 2.21 -10.45 -5.08
CA ILE A 251 2.85 -11.76 -5.22
C ILE A 251 2.32 -12.48 -6.47
N SER A 252 1.01 -12.42 -6.72
CA SER A 252 0.40 -12.94 -7.94
C SER A 252 0.99 -12.29 -9.19
N THR A 253 1.18 -10.97 -9.17
CA THR A 253 1.81 -10.24 -10.29
C THR A 253 3.27 -10.66 -10.47
N PHE A 254 4.04 -10.84 -9.39
CA PHE A 254 5.41 -11.34 -9.47
C PHE A 254 5.48 -12.68 -10.19
N TYR A 255 4.62 -13.64 -9.82
CA TYR A 255 4.58 -14.94 -10.47
C TYR A 255 4.06 -14.88 -11.91
N PHE A 256 3.09 -14.01 -12.17
CA PHE A 256 2.63 -13.72 -13.52
C PHE A 256 3.76 -13.20 -14.42
N ALA A 257 4.61 -12.30 -13.92
CA ALA A 257 5.78 -11.82 -14.65
C ALA A 257 6.83 -12.93 -14.84
N LYS A 258 7.12 -13.71 -13.79
CA LYS A 258 8.09 -14.82 -13.80
C LYS A 258 7.73 -15.92 -14.80
N TYR A 259 6.46 -16.33 -14.84
CA TYR A 259 5.96 -17.41 -15.71
C TYR A 259 5.11 -16.89 -16.87
N SER A 260 5.40 -15.67 -17.35
CA SER A 260 4.59 -14.95 -18.33
C SER A 260 4.22 -15.77 -19.57
N GLU A 261 5.18 -16.48 -20.20
CA GLU A 261 4.90 -17.32 -21.37
C GLU A 261 3.98 -18.51 -21.07
N GLN A 262 4.12 -19.12 -19.89
CA GLN A 262 3.29 -20.26 -19.49
C GLN A 262 1.85 -19.80 -19.19
N TYR A 263 1.68 -18.62 -18.58
CA TYR A 263 0.38 -17.99 -18.40
C TYR A 263 -0.27 -17.58 -19.73
N ARG A 264 0.50 -17.09 -20.70
CA ARG A 264 0.00 -16.79 -22.05
C ARG A 264 -0.63 -18.02 -22.70
N VAL A 265 0.05 -19.17 -22.62
CA VAL A 265 -0.44 -20.45 -23.16
C VAL A 265 -1.66 -20.93 -22.38
N LEU A 266 -1.59 -20.90 -21.04
CA LEU A 266 -2.69 -21.32 -20.16
C LEU A 266 -3.99 -20.56 -20.45
N TRP A 267 -3.91 -19.24 -20.64
CA TRP A 267 -5.07 -18.38 -20.89
C TRP A 267 -5.41 -18.20 -22.37
N ARG A 268 -4.70 -18.88 -23.27
CA ARG A 268 -4.93 -18.85 -24.73
C ARG A 268 -5.01 -17.43 -25.30
N VAL A 269 -4.12 -16.55 -24.85
CA VAL A 269 -4.10 -15.14 -25.29
C VAL A 269 -3.34 -15.02 -26.62
N THR A 270 -3.88 -14.22 -27.55
CA THR A 270 -3.23 -13.99 -28.85
C THR A 270 -1.95 -13.16 -28.72
N ASP A 271 -0.95 -13.48 -29.54
CA ASP A 271 0.35 -12.79 -29.55
C ASP A 271 0.21 -11.28 -29.78
N GLU A 272 -0.79 -10.84 -30.55
CA GLU A 272 -1.07 -9.43 -30.77
C GLU A 272 -1.50 -8.70 -29.49
N LYS A 273 -2.33 -9.33 -28.65
CA LYS A 273 -2.76 -8.75 -27.37
C LYS A 273 -1.63 -8.80 -26.33
N TRP A 274 -0.84 -9.86 -26.36
CA TRP A 274 0.23 -10.11 -25.39
C TRP A 274 1.50 -9.28 -25.63
N TYR A 275 1.90 -9.10 -26.90
CA TYR A 275 3.14 -8.39 -27.25
C TYR A 275 2.91 -7.06 -27.97
N GLY A 276 1.69 -6.80 -28.42
CA GLY A 276 1.35 -5.67 -29.29
C GLY A 276 1.56 -6.00 -30.78
N LYS A 277 0.81 -5.28 -31.63
CA LYS A 277 0.74 -5.49 -33.09
C LYS A 277 2.11 -5.58 -33.77
N ARG A 278 3.06 -4.72 -33.39
CA ARG A 278 4.39 -4.65 -34.03
C ARG A 278 5.24 -5.89 -33.73
N LYS A 279 5.27 -6.35 -32.49
CA LYS A 279 6.10 -7.51 -32.06
C LYS A 279 5.47 -8.83 -32.51
N ALA A 280 4.14 -8.94 -32.46
CA ALA A 280 3.41 -10.08 -32.99
C ALA A 280 3.66 -10.29 -34.50
N LYS A 281 3.60 -9.23 -35.31
CA LYS A 281 3.95 -9.29 -36.74
C LYS A 281 5.38 -9.77 -37.00
N LYS A 282 6.35 -9.39 -36.15
CA LYS A 282 7.74 -9.88 -36.25
C LYS A 282 7.86 -11.36 -35.91
N LEU A 283 7.12 -11.84 -34.90
CA LEU A 283 7.10 -13.25 -34.49
C LEU A 283 6.46 -14.13 -35.57
N ALA A 284 5.30 -13.74 -36.10
CA ALA A 284 4.63 -14.44 -37.19
C ALA A 284 5.52 -14.54 -38.45
N LYS A 285 6.22 -13.46 -38.82
CA LYS A 285 7.20 -13.48 -39.92
C LYS A 285 8.38 -14.43 -39.68
N LYS A 286 8.81 -14.62 -38.43
CA LYS A 286 9.88 -15.57 -38.09
C LYS A 286 9.40 -17.01 -38.18
N GLN A 287 8.21 -17.31 -37.66
CA GLN A 287 7.58 -18.64 -37.74
C GLN A 287 7.39 -19.07 -39.19
N LEU A 288 6.83 -18.20 -40.04
CA LEU A 288 6.67 -18.44 -41.48
C LEU A 288 8.01 -18.69 -42.21
N LYS A 289 9.11 -18.05 -41.77
CA LYS A 289 10.45 -18.29 -42.33
C LYS A 289 11.06 -19.61 -41.87
N GLN A 290 10.75 -20.07 -40.67
CA GLN A 290 11.21 -21.36 -40.15
C GLN A 290 10.46 -22.52 -40.82
N GLU A 291 9.15 -22.40 -41.00
CA GLU A 291 8.34 -23.38 -41.77
C GLU A 291 8.80 -23.52 -43.23
N LYS A 292 9.25 -22.42 -43.84
CA LYS A 292 9.83 -22.43 -45.20
C LYS A 292 11.27 -22.96 -45.28
N ARG A 293 11.95 -23.16 -44.14
CA ARG A 293 13.32 -23.70 -44.08
C ARG A 293 13.37 -25.15 -43.60
N GLY A 294 12.30 -25.64 -42.96
CA GLY A 294 12.13 -27.03 -42.57
C GLY A 294 11.32 -27.88 -43.56
N LYS A 295 10.88 -27.28 -44.67
CA LYS A 295 10.39 -27.93 -45.89
C LYS A 295 11.45 -27.76 -46.96
#